data_AF-F2CU41-F1
#
_entry.id   AF-F2CU41-F1
#
_cell.length_a   1.000
_cell.length_b   1.000
_cell.length_c   1.000
_cell.angle_alpha   90.00
_cell.angle_beta   90.00
_cell.angle_gamma   90.00
#
_symmetry.space_group_name_H-M   'P 1'
#
loop_
_entity.id
_entity.type
_entity.pdbx_description
1 polymer ?
#
loop_
_entity_poly.entity_id
_entity_poly.type
_entity_poly.pdbx_seq_one_letter_code
_entity_poly.pdbx_strand_id
1 'polypeptide(L)'
;MYEGPLVYHPPWTPGGNTSLKSVNVIPPIMGYSHSDVNKDIGSASIMGGYVYRGSTDPCLYGRYLYADLYASAMWAGTETPESSGNYTSSLISFSCSKNSPIPCDSAAGSPLPSLGYIYSFGEDNNKDIYVLASKGVYRVVRPSLCGYTCPTEKPETNNGKAPAGPSSNAPAAMGLGMKMAALLLSAATSFVLMR
;
A
#
# COMPACT_ATOMS: atom_id res chain seq x y z
N MET A 1 6.21 -25.18 -13.56
CA MET A 1 6.98 -23.95 -13.27
C MET A 1 6.00 -22.99 -12.59
N TYR A 2 6.43 -22.24 -11.59
CA TYR A 2 5.56 -21.37 -10.79
C TYR A 2 5.97 -19.90 -10.96
N GLU A 3 4.98 -19.01 -10.98
CA GLU A 3 5.16 -17.57 -10.76
C GLU A 3 4.48 -17.25 -9.43
N GLY A 4 5.29 -17.14 -8.37
CA GLY A 4 4.77 -17.05 -7.02
C GLY A 4 3.95 -18.31 -6.64
N PRO A 5 2.70 -18.17 -6.14
CA PRO A 5 1.83 -19.31 -5.83
C PRO A 5 1.07 -19.85 -7.06
N LEU A 6 1.17 -19.19 -8.22
CA LEU A 6 0.39 -19.50 -9.42
C LEU A 6 1.18 -20.41 -10.37
N VAL A 7 0.45 -21.28 -11.08
CA VAL A 7 1.05 -22.11 -12.14
C VAL A 7 1.42 -21.19 -13.31
N TYR A 8 2.71 -21.17 -13.65
CA TYR A 8 3.20 -20.40 -14.79
C TYR A 8 3.22 -21.26 -16.05
N HIS A 9 2.63 -20.72 -17.11
CA HIS A 9 2.60 -21.31 -18.45
C HIS A 9 3.59 -20.54 -19.34
N PRO A 10 4.86 -20.99 -19.45
CA PRO A 10 5.83 -20.32 -20.28
C PRO A 10 5.40 -20.33 -21.76
N PRO A 11 5.60 -19.23 -22.50
CA PRO A 11 5.28 -19.17 -23.93
C PRO A 11 6.14 -20.13 -24.78
N TRP A 12 7.29 -20.58 -24.24
CA TRP A 12 8.12 -21.61 -24.85
C TRP A 12 8.81 -22.44 -23.75
N THR A 13 8.83 -23.78 -23.91
CA THR A 13 9.62 -24.68 -23.06
C THR A 13 10.74 -25.32 -23.89
N PRO A 14 12.01 -25.33 -23.43
CA PRO A 14 13.12 -25.97 -24.15
C PRO A 14 13.04 -27.51 -24.28
N GLY A 15 11.92 -28.14 -23.93
CA GLY A 15 11.78 -29.58 -23.76
C GLY A 15 12.28 -30.09 -22.40
N GLY A 16 11.60 -31.10 -21.84
CA GLY A 16 11.87 -31.69 -20.53
C GLY A 16 10.61 -31.92 -19.68
N ASN A 17 10.66 -32.79 -18.67
CA ASN A 17 9.53 -33.03 -17.76
C ASN A 17 9.41 -31.89 -16.72
N THR A 18 8.58 -30.88 -17.02
CA THR A 18 8.30 -29.74 -16.14
C THR A 18 7.11 -29.99 -15.20
N SER A 19 6.77 -31.26 -14.92
CA SER A 19 5.67 -31.64 -14.03
C SER A 19 5.82 -31.00 -12.64
N LEU A 20 4.72 -30.55 -12.05
CA LEU A 20 4.69 -29.94 -10.72
C LEU A 20 5.27 -30.84 -9.62
N LYS A 21 5.34 -32.16 -9.86
CA LYS A 21 5.89 -33.15 -8.93
C LYS A 21 7.42 -33.30 -9.00
N SER A 22 8.11 -32.62 -9.91
CA SER A 22 9.56 -32.81 -10.11
C SER A 22 10.44 -32.01 -9.14
N VAL A 23 9.87 -31.12 -8.32
CA VAL A 23 10.59 -30.29 -7.35
C VAL A 23 9.87 -30.23 -6.00
N ASN A 24 10.62 -30.28 -4.90
CA ASN A 24 10.10 -30.07 -3.55
C ASN A 24 10.39 -28.62 -3.12
N VAL A 25 9.39 -27.74 -3.25
CA VAL A 25 9.52 -26.31 -2.96
C VAL A 25 8.52 -25.89 -1.89
N ILE A 26 8.92 -24.93 -1.05
CA ILE A 26 8.00 -24.22 -0.17
C ILE A 26 7.41 -23.06 -0.99
N PRO A 27 6.10 -23.06 -1.32
CA PRO A 27 5.51 -21.98 -2.09
C PRO A 27 5.46 -20.69 -1.26
N PRO A 28 5.49 -19.51 -1.91
CA PRO A 28 5.22 -18.27 -1.21
C PRO A 28 3.78 -18.27 -0.69
N ILE A 29 3.60 -17.62 0.46
CA ILE A 29 2.29 -17.54 1.14
C ILE A 29 1.32 -16.65 0.33
N MET A 30 1.82 -15.56 -0.25
CA MET A 30 1.05 -14.59 -1.04
C MET A 30 1.88 -14.08 -2.22
N GLY A 31 1.18 -13.57 -3.24
CA GLY A 31 1.76 -12.94 -4.42
C GLY A 31 0.69 -12.19 -5.22
N TYR A 32 1.04 -11.73 -6.41
CA TYR A 32 0.11 -11.20 -7.40
C TYR A 32 0.61 -11.60 -8.79
N SER A 33 -0.30 -11.69 -9.77
CA SER A 33 0.09 -11.89 -11.16
C SER A 33 0.49 -10.55 -11.78
N HIS A 34 1.57 -10.53 -12.57
CA HIS A 34 2.01 -9.29 -13.20
C HIS A 34 0.94 -8.63 -14.09
N SER A 35 0.05 -9.44 -14.66
CA SER A 35 -1.07 -9.03 -15.50
C SER A 35 -2.20 -8.30 -14.77
N ASP A 36 -2.29 -8.46 -13.44
CA ASP A 36 -3.45 -8.00 -12.65
C ASP A 36 -3.32 -6.53 -12.23
N VAL A 37 -2.09 -5.99 -12.21
CA VAL A 37 -1.80 -4.64 -11.71
C VAL A 37 -2.04 -3.57 -12.76
N ASN A 38 -1.44 -3.73 -13.94
CA ASN A 38 -1.58 -2.81 -15.06
C ASN A 38 -1.27 -3.57 -16.34
N LYS A 39 -2.15 -3.51 -17.34
CA LYS A 39 -1.98 -4.28 -18.58
C LYS A 39 -1.08 -3.60 -19.60
N ASP A 40 -0.81 -2.31 -19.45
CA ASP A 40 -0.06 -1.50 -20.40
C ASP A 40 1.43 -1.42 -20.00
N ILE A 41 1.69 -0.99 -18.76
CA ILE A 41 3.05 -0.83 -18.20
C ILE A 41 3.49 -2.10 -17.47
N GLY A 42 2.54 -2.93 -17.02
CA GLY A 42 2.82 -4.09 -16.19
C GLY A 42 3.01 -3.72 -14.71
N SER A 43 3.61 -4.65 -14.00
CA SER A 43 4.16 -4.49 -12.66
C SER A 43 5.57 -5.06 -12.66
N ALA A 44 6.30 -4.87 -11.56
CA ALA A 44 7.72 -5.22 -11.47
C ALA A 44 8.00 -6.35 -10.50
N SER A 45 7.86 -6.11 -9.19
CA SER A 45 8.13 -7.11 -8.16
C SER A 45 7.72 -6.59 -6.79
N ILE A 46 7.41 -7.51 -5.86
CA ILE A 46 7.24 -7.19 -4.45
C ILE A 46 8.58 -6.65 -3.90
N MET A 47 8.58 -5.41 -3.42
CA MET A 47 9.79 -4.79 -2.87
C MET A 47 10.02 -5.06 -1.38
N GLY A 48 9.05 -5.71 -0.75
CA GLY A 48 9.07 -6.07 0.66
C GLY A 48 7.73 -5.80 1.29
N GLY A 49 7.71 -5.86 2.62
CA GLY A 49 6.51 -5.62 3.39
C GLY A 49 6.72 -5.66 4.88
N TYR A 50 5.67 -5.37 5.63
CA TYR A 50 5.69 -5.32 7.08
C TYR A 50 4.33 -5.69 7.66
N VAL A 51 4.30 -6.42 8.79
CA VAL A 51 3.06 -6.62 9.54
C VAL A 51 2.77 -5.34 10.32
N TYR A 52 1.66 -4.67 10.00
CA TYR A 52 1.30 -3.43 10.67
C TYR A 52 0.86 -3.72 12.11
N ARG A 53 1.59 -3.14 13.08
CA ARG A 53 1.31 -3.27 14.52
C ARG A 53 1.09 -1.92 15.21
N GLY A 54 1.05 -0.84 14.43
CA GLY A 54 0.75 0.51 14.93
C GLY A 54 -0.69 0.63 15.39
N SER A 55 -0.93 1.59 16.27
CA SER A 55 -2.29 1.94 16.71
C SER A 55 -2.93 3.05 15.88
N THR A 56 -2.16 3.70 14.99
CA THR A 56 -2.62 4.88 14.24
C THR A 56 -3.71 4.53 13.22
N ASP A 57 -3.60 3.37 12.57
CA ASP A 57 -4.66 2.82 11.72
C ASP A 57 -5.11 1.44 12.22
N PRO A 58 -6.17 1.38 13.04
CA PRO A 58 -6.62 0.13 13.65
C PRO A 58 -7.24 -0.85 12.66
N CYS A 59 -7.59 -0.42 11.44
CA CYS A 59 -8.11 -1.33 10.42
C CYS A 59 -7.01 -2.16 9.74
N LEU A 60 -5.75 -1.77 9.93
CA LEU A 60 -4.58 -2.46 9.38
C LEU A 60 -3.92 -3.38 10.37
N TYR A 61 -4.27 -3.26 11.66
CA TYR A 61 -3.61 -4.01 12.72
C TYR A 61 -3.61 -5.52 12.42
N GLY A 62 -2.43 -6.12 12.47
CA GLY A 62 -2.22 -7.54 12.20
C GLY A 62 -2.12 -7.91 10.71
N ARG A 63 -2.37 -6.97 9.78
CA ARG A 63 -2.28 -7.23 8.34
C ARG A 63 -0.85 -7.05 7.83
N TYR A 64 -0.42 -7.91 6.91
CA TYR A 64 0.88 -7.82 6.26
C TYR A 64 0.81 -6.94 5.02
N LEU A 65 1.50 -5.81 5.03
CA LEU A 65 1.47 -4.82 3.96
C LEU A 65 2.63 -5.02 3.03
N TYR A 66 2.38 -5.03 1.74
CA TYR A 66 3.42 -5.16 0.74
C TYR A 66 3.02 -4.44 -0.54
N ALA A 67 4.01 -4.09 -1.35
CA ALA A 67 3.80 -3.27 -2.54
C ALA A 67 4.73 -3.67 -3.69
N ASP A 68 4.28 -3.34 -4.89
CA ASP A 68 5.07 -3.44 -6.12
C ASP A 68 6.05 -2.26 -6.21
N LEU A 69 7.23 -2.48 -6.82
CA LEU A 69 8.26 -1.46 -7.08
C LEU A 69 7.68 -0.19 -7.71
N TYR A 70 6.75 -0.29 -8.66
CA TYR A 70 6.19 0.86 -9.38
C TYR A 70 5.19 1.66 -8.57
N ALA A 71 4.90 1.25 -7.33
CA ALA A 71 4.00 1.94 -6.43
C ALA A 71 2.59 2.18 -7.00
N SER A 72 2.19 1.40 -8.01
CA SER A 72 0.85 1.46 -8.60
C SER A 72 -0.15 0.56 -7.89
N ALA A 73 0.34 -0.39 -7.10
CA ALA A 73 -0.47 -1.34 -6.34
C ALA A 73 0.19 -1.67 -5.00
N MET A 74 -0.66 -1.77 -3.99
CA MET A 74 -0.33 -2.23 -2.65
C MET A 74 -1.36 -3.27 -2.23
N TRP A 75 -0.94 -4.18 -1.35
CA TRP A 75 -1.79 -5.25 -0.85
C TRP A 75 -1.69 -5.36 0.66
N ALA A 76 -2.76 -5.89 1.25
CA ALA A 76 -2.79 -6.35 2.62
C ALA A 76 -3.10 -7.85 2.67
N GLY A 77 -2.16 -8.60 3.24
CA GLY A 77 -2.34 -9.98 3.64
C GLY A 77 -3.08 -10.07 4.96
N THR A 78 -4.19 -10.82 4.98
CA THR A 78 -4.96 -11.09 6.19
C THR A 78 -4.93 -12.59 6.47
N GLU A 79 -4.51 -12.95 7.68
CA GLU A 79 -4.53 -14.32 8.16
C GLU A 79 -5.94 -14.67 8.66
N THR A 80 -6.53 -15.78 8.20
CA THR A 80 -7.86 -16.20 8.68
C THR A 80 -8.00 -17.73 8.65
N PRO A 81 -8.30 -18.37 9.80
CA PRO A 81 -8.37 -17.81 11.17
C PRO A 81 -7.01 -17.31 11.68
N GLU A 82 -7.00 -16.55 12.77
CA GLU A 82 -5.76 -16.10 13.41
C GLU A 82 -4.87 -17.28 13.80
N SER A 83 -3.54 -17.15 13.59
CA SER A 83 -2.54 -18.20 13.84
C SER A 83 -2.67 -19.47 12.99
N SER A 84 -3.42 -19.43 11.88
CA SER A 84 -3.61 -20.59 11.00
C SER A 84 -2.50 -20.79 9.97
N GLY A 85 -1.67 -19.77 9.71
CA GLY A 85 -0.76 -19.71 8.58
C GLY A 85 -1.46 -19.49 7.23
N ASN A 86 -2.79 -19.39 7.19
CA ASN A 86 -3.55 -19.20 5.96
C ASN A 86 -3.82 -17.72 5.72
N TYR A 87 -3.17 -17.17 4.70
CA TYR A 87 -3.32 -15.76 4.32
C TYR A 87 -4.10 -15.62 3.03
N THR A 88 -4.89 -14.56 2.98
CA THR A 88 -5.49 -14.04 1.76
C THR A 88 -4.97 -12.64 1.50
N SER A 89 -4.66 -12.35 0.23
CA SER A 89 -4.24 -11.01 -0.16
C SER A 89 -5.39 -10.23 -0.77
N SER A 90 -5.50 -8.96 -0.41
CA SER A 90 -6.44 -8.01 -1.01
C SER A 90 -5.70 -6.76 -1.46
N LEU A 91 -6.02 -6.28 -2.66
CA LEU A 91 -5.56 -4.99 -3.14
C LEU A 91 -6.15 -3.90 -2.25
N ILE A 92 -5.33 -2.91 -1.91
CA ILE A 92 -5.70 -1.80 -1.03
C ILE A 92 -5.56 -0.48 -1.77
N SER A 93 -6.58 0.37 -1.69
CA SER A 93 -6.45 1.74 -2.20
C SER A 93 -5.62 2.56 -1.25
N PHE A 94 -4.86 3.54 -1.75
CA PHE A 94 -4.14 4.46 -0.89
C PHE A 94 -4.15 5.88 -1.43
N SER A 95 -4.11 6.83 -0.51
CA SER A 95 -4.08 8.26 -0.79
C SER A 95 -3.28 8.99 0.27
N CYS A 96 -2.87 10.21 -0.07
CA CYS A 96 -2.21 11.09 0.87
C CYS A 96 -3.18 11.96 1.65
N SER A 97 -2.79 12.28 2.87
CA SER A 97 -3.57 13.18 3.69
C SER A 97 -3.51 14.61 3.15
N LYS A 98 -4.67 15.27 3.14
CA LYS A 98 -4.78 16.71 2.84
C LYS A 98 -4.07 17.60 3.88
N ASN A 99 -3.75 17.05 5.04
CA ASN A 99 -3.11 17.74 6.16
C ASN A 99 -1.60 17.47 6.21
N SER A 100 -1.02 16.76 5.23
CA SER A 100 0.43 16.57 5.19
C SER A 100 1.12 17.94 4.98
N PRO A 101 2.21 18.23 5.73
CA PRO A 101 3.01 19.43 5.51
C PRO A 101 3.58 19.54 4.10
N ILE A 102 3.83 18.40 3.45
CA ILE A 102 4.35 18.31 2.09
C ILE A 102 3.26 17.72 1.20
N PRO A 103 2.71 18.49 0.24
CA PRO A 103 1.70 17.99 -0.67
C PRO A 103 2.19 16.76 -1.42
N CYS A 104 1.33 15.75 -1.56
CA CYS A 104 1.58 14.66 -2.47
C CYS A 104 1.09 15.03 -3.87
N ASP A 105 1.96 14.83 -4.85
CA ASP A 105 1.57 14.91 -6.25
C ASP A 105 0.70 13.70 -6.61
N SER A 106 -0.26 13.89 -7.51
CA SER A 106 -0.97 12.77 -8.15
C SER A 106 -0.16 12.23 -9.32
N ALA A 107 -0.21 10.92 -9.55
CA ALA A 107 0.33 10.36 -10.78
C ALA A 107 -0.53 10.80 -11.98
N ALA A 108 0.09 11.18 -13.09
CA ALA A 108 -0.65 11.66 -14.27
C ALA A 108 -1.66 10.61 -14.74
N GLY A 109 -2.94 10.99 -14.84
CA GLY A 109 -4.02 10.09 -15.25
C GLY A 109 -4.43 9.04 -14.20
N SER A 110 -3.94 9.12 -12.96
CA SER A 110 -4.26 8.18 -11.89
C SER A 110 -4.76 8.91 -10.63
N PRO A 111 -5.76 8.35 -9.90
CA PRO A 111 -6.19 8.89 -8.61
C PRO A 111 -5.18 8.61 -7.49
N LEU A 112 -4.17 7.77 -7.73
CA LEU A 112 -3.16 7.40 -6.75
C LEU A 112 -2.09 8.48 -6.60
N PRO A 113 -1.50 8.64 -5.39
CA PRO A 113 -0.38 9.52 -5.20
C PRO A 113 0.83 9.02 -5.98
N SER A 114 1.59 9.95 -6.57
CA SER A 114 2.82 9.65 -7.28
C SER A 114 3.96 9.44 -6.28
N LEU A 115 4.13 8.20 -5.83
CA LEU A 115 5.23 7.82 -4.92
C LEU A 115 6.55 7.57 -5.66
N GLY A 116 6.50 7.37 -6.99
CA GLY A 116 7.65 6.96 -7.79
C GLY A 116 7.94 5.48 -7.58
N TYR A 117 9.21 5.12 -7.33
CA TYR A 117 9.59 3.74 -7.05
C TYR A 117 9.65 3.48 -5.54
N ILE A 118 9.02 2.42 -5.05
CA ILE A 118 9.16 2.00 -3.64
C ILE A 118 10.45 1.20 -3.50
N TYR A 119 11.26 1.56 -2.51
CA TYR A 119 12.53 0.88 -2.24
C TYR A 119 12.46 -0.04 -1.03
N SER A 120 11.78 0.38 0.05
CA SER A 120 11.69 -0.41 1.27
C SER A 120 10.56 0.06 2.18
N PHE A 121 10.31 -0.73 3.23
CA PHE A 121 9.45 -0.38 4.37
C PHE A 121 10.31 -0.19 5.62
N GLY A 122 9.82 0.59 6.57
CA GLY A 122 10.42 0.78 7.88
C GLY A 122 9.36 0.85 8.97
N GLU A 123 9.75 0.57 10.21
CA GLU A 123 8.89 0.66 11.38
C GLU A 123 9.58 1.57 12.41
N ASP A 124 8.83 2.48 13.03
CA ASP A 124 9.31 3.27 14.16
C ASP A 124 9.02 2.61 15.53
N ASN A 125 9.42 3.25 16.62
CA ASN A 125 9.19 2.74 17.97
C ASN A 125 7.71 2.66 18.37
N ASN A 126 6.83 3.40 17.69
CA ASN A 126 5.38 3.36 17.89
C ASN A 126 4.69 2.31 17.01
N LYS A 127 5.47 1.52 16.26
CA LYS A 127 4.98 0.51 15.32
C LYS A 127 4.24 1.09 14.11
N ASP A 128 4.40 2.38 13.87
CA ASP A 128 3.92 2.98 12.64
C ASP A 128 4.88 2.65 11.51
N ILE A 129 4.30 2.36 10.35
CA ILE A 129 5.02 1.93 9.17
C ILE A 129 5.33 3.12 8.28
N TYR A 130 6.50 3.10 7.67
CA TYR A 130 6.98 4.06 6.71
C TYR A 130 7.33 3.35 5.41
N VAL A 131 7.11 4.01 4.28
CA VAL A 131 7.50 3.55 2.95
C VAL A 131 8.55 4.51 2.43
N LEU A 132 9.74 4.00 2.17
CA LEU A 132 10.78 4.73 1.46
C LEU A 132 10.52 4.58 -0.04
N ALA A 133 10.30 5.69 -0.72
CA ALA A 133 10.12 5.73 -2.15
C ALA A 133 10.98 6.84 -2.80
N SER A 134 11.13 6.79 -4.13
CA SER A 134 12.00 7.70 -4.87
C SER A 134 11.55 9.16 -4.79
N LYS A 135 10.28 9.40 -4.46
CA LYS A 135 9.73 10.74 -4.25
C LYS A 135 9.61 11.14 -2.79
N GLY A 136 9.99 10.30 -1.82
CA GLY A 136 9.95 10.67 -0.40
C GLY A 136 9.84 9.49 0.56
N VAL A 137 9.81 9.79 1.85
CA VAL A 137 9.47 8.83 2.91
C VAL A 137 8.05 9.11 3.34
N TYR A 138 7.21 8.08 3.41
CA TYR A 138 5.79 8.23 3.70
C TYR A 138 5.36 7.36 4.88
N ARG A 139 4.81 7.95 5.94
CA ARG A 139 4.23 7.29 7.12
C ARG A 139 2.79 6.84 6.91
N VAL A 140 2.43 5.66 7.36
CA VAL A 140 1.03 5.25 7.45
C VAL A 140 0.33 6.01 8.58
N VAL A 141 -0.81 6.65 8.27
CA VAL A 141 -1.58 7.45 9.24
C VAL A 141 -3.05 7.07 9.25
N ARG A 142 -3.79 7.70 10.16
CA ARG A 142 -5.18 7.34 10.43
C ARG A 142 -6.06 7.49 9.17
N PRO A 143 -6.99 6.55 8.91
CA PRO A 143 -7.81 6.51 7.69
C PRO A 143 -8.54 7.81 7.39
N SER A 144 -9.11 8.43 8.42
CA SER A 144 -9.87 9.68 8.29
C SER A 144 -9.06 10.87 7.75
N LEU A 145 -7.74 10.90 7.94
CA LEU A 145 -6.86 11.93 7.36
C LEU A 145 -6.76 11.85 5.83
N CYS A 146 -7.09 10.69 5.27
CA CYS A 146 -7.03 10.37 3.85
C CYS A 146 -8.42 10.16 3.23
N GLY A 147 -9.49 10.42 4.00
CA GLY A 147 -10.86 10.27 3.53
C GLY A 147 -11.37 8.83 3.48
N TYR A 148 -10.70 7.90 4.19
CA TYR A 148 -11.14 6.52 4.32
C TYR A 148 -11.92 6.31 5.62
N THR A 149 -12.86 5.37 5.59
CA THR A 149 -13.65 4.97 6.76
C THR A 149 -13.05 3.74 7.41
N CYS A 150 -12.84 3.81 8.71
CA CYS A 150 -12.44 2.67 9.51
C CYS A 150 -13.38 2.56 10.73
N PRO A 151 -14.21 1.50 10.82
CA PRO A 151 -15.19 1.37 11.91
C PRO A 151 -14.56 1.32 13.31
N THR A 152 -13.30 0.88 13.39
CA THR A 152 -12.55 0.77 14.65
C THR A 152 -11.71 2.01 14.97
N GLU A 153 -11.65 2.99 14.05
CA GLU A 153 -10.97 4.25 14.29
C GLU A 153 -11.76 5.06 15.32
N LYS A 154 -11.10 5.38 16.43
CA LYS A 154 -11.66 6.30 17.42
C LYS A 154 -11.47 7.73 16.92
N PRO A 155 -12.52 8.58 16.98
CA PRO A 155 -12.35 10.00 16.70
C PRO A 155 -11.26 10.58 17.59
N GLU A 156 -10.45 11.49 17.05
CA GLU A 156 -9.51 12.25 17.89
C GLU A 156 -10.31 12.96 19.00
N THR A 157 -9.96 12.66 20.25
CA THR A 157 -10.36 13.46 21.41
C THR A 157 -9.60 14.79 21.33
N ASN A 158 -10.08 15.70 20.47
CA ASN A 158 -9.45 17.00 20.25
C ASN A 158 -9.65 17.91 21.47
N ASN A 159 -8.69 17.90 22.39
CA ASN A 159 -8.18 19.16 22.94
C ASN A 159 -7.07 19.62 21.99
N GLY A 160 -7.44 20.45 21.01
CA GLY A 160 -6.65 20.80 19.83
C GLY A 160 -5.24 21.29 20.11
N LYS A 161 -4.27 20.38 20.09
CA LYS A 161 -2.85 20.71 19.94
C LYS A 161 -2.16 19.60 19.16
N ALA A 162 -2.02 19.81 17.85
CA ALA A 162 -1.12 19.00 17.04
C ALA A 162 0.30 19.08 17.64
N PRO A 163 1.04 17.96 17.77
CA PRO A 163 2.46 18.02 18.05
C PRO A 163 3.14 18.79 16.93
N ALA A 164 3.91 19.84 17.28
CA ALA A 164 4.68 20.59 16.31
C ALA A 164 5.80 19.70 15.76
N GLY A 165 5.64 19.22 14.54
CA GLY A 165 6.78 18.72 13.76
C GLY A 165 7.67 19.91 13.35
N PRO A 166 8.99 19.70 13.18
CA PRO A 166 9.89 20.76 12.73
C PRO A 166 9.49 21.22 11.32
N SER A 167 9.00 22.45 11.20
CA SER A 167 8.56 23.06 9.94
C SER A 167 9.77 23.44 9.08
N SER A 168 9.93 22.81 7.93
CA SER A 168 10.79 23.29 6.84
C SER A 168 10.04 24.38 6.06
N ASN A 169 10.52 25.62 6.15
CA ASN A 169 9.97 26.77 5.42
C ASN A 169 10.33 26.68 3.92
N ALA A 170 9.34 26.44 3.07
CA ALA A 170 9.40 26.74 1.64
C ALA A 170 8.17 27.58 1.26
N PRO A 171 8.30 28.67 0.48
CA PRO A 171 7.16 29.53 0.16
C PRO A 171 6.27 28.86 -0.89
N ALA A 172 4.97 28.77 -0.61
CA ALA A 172 3.95 28.25 -1.53
C ALA A 172 3.45 29.36 -2.48
N ALA A 173 3.41 29.06 -3.78
CA ALA A 173 2.74 29.88 -4.80
C ALA A 173 1.23 29.55 -4.84
N MET A 174 0.39 30.58 -4.83
CA MET A 174 -1.08 30.48 -4.90
C MET A 174 -1.54 30.05 -6.31
N GLY A 175 -2.42 29.04 -6.37
CA GLY A 175 -3.18 28.65 -7.56
C GLY A 175 -4.65 28.43 -7.21
N LEU A 176 -5.54 29.01 -8.01
CA LEU A 176 -6.97 29.20 -7.77
C LEU A 176 -7.85 28.18 -8.56
N GLY A 177 -8.95 27.72 -7.95
CA GLY A 177 -10.11 27.07 -8.62
C GLY A 177 -10.10 25.54 -8.65
N MET A 178 -11.21 24.79 -8.67
CA MET A 178 -12.66 25.04 -8.61
C MET A 178 -13.32 23.69 -8.20
N LYS A 179 -14.39 23.69 -7.40
CA LYS A 179 -15.04 22.48 -6.85
C LYS A 179 -15.95 21.80 -7.87
N MET A 180 -15.95 20.46 -7.93
CA MET A 180 -17.09 19.65 -8.36
C MET A 180 -17.15 18.33 -7.56
N ALA A 181 -18.34 18.01 -7.06
CA ALA A 181 -18.64 16.83 -6.25
C ALA A 181 -19.29 15.73 -7.10
N ALA A 182 -18.95 14.47 -6.84
CA ALA A 182 -19.74 13.32 -7.23
C ALA A 182 -19.55 12.20 -6.20
N LEU A 183 -20.67 11.77 -5.59
CA LEU A 183 -20.78 10.64 -4.67
C LEU A 183 -20.87 9.35 -5.48
N LEU A 184 -20.02 8.35 -5.19
CA LEU A 184 -20.32 6.95 -5.44
C LEU A 184 -19.78 6.10 -4.29
N LEU A 185 -20.67 5.34 -3.66
CA LEU A 185 -20.35 4.36 -2.63
C LEU A 185 -19.71 3.12 -3.28
N SER A 186 -18.50 2.75 -2.86
CA SER A 186 -18.07 1.36 -2.89
C SER A 186 -17.20 1.06 -1.68
N ALA A 187 -17.49 -0.07 -1.03
CA ALA A 187 -16.74 -0.56 0.11
C ALA A 187 -15.47 -1.23 -0.40
N ALA A 188 -14.31 -0.62 -0.17
CA ALA A 188 -13.00 -1.22 -0.39
C ALA A 188 -12.06 -0.84 0.74
N THR A 189 -11.44 -1.85 1.36
CA THR A 189 -10.46 -1.65 2.42
C THR A 189 -9.22 -0.96 1.83
N SER A 190 -8.78 0.11 2.48
CA SER A 190 -7.80 1.08 1.94
C SER A 190 -6.79 1.45 3.04
N PHE A 191 -5.57 1.81 2.64
CA PHE A 191 -4.38 2.02 3.45
C PHE A 191 -3.75 3.38 3.12
N VAL A 192 -2.94 3.95 4.00
CA VAL A 192 -2.60 5.38 3.97
C VAL A 192 -1.09 5.62 3.95
N LEU A 193 -0.62 6.70 3.29
CA LEU A 193 0.78 7.17 3.28
C LEU A 193 0.83 8.71 3.45
N MET A 194 1.68 9.23 4.33
CA MET A 194 1.90 10.66 4.64
C MET A 194 3.38 10.98 4.52
N ARG A 195 3.77 11.91 3.66
CA ARG A 195 5.16 12.35 3.58
C ARG A 195 5.60 13.18 4.79
#